data_AF-A0A2V6PXR9-F1
#
_entry.id   AF-A0A2V6PXR9-F1
#
_cell.length_a   1.000
_cell.length_b   1.000
_cell.length_c   1.000
_cell.angle_alpha   90.00
_cell.angle_beta   90.00
_cell.angle_gamma   90.00
#
_symmetry.space_group_name_H-M   'P 1'
#
loop_
_entity.id
_entity.type
_entity.pdbx_description
1 polymer ?
#
loop_
_entity_poly.entity_id
_entity_poly.type
_entity_poly.pdbx_seq_one_letter_code
_entity_poly.pdbx_strand_id
1 'polypeptide(L)'
;MARLVALALVLLSLVTGNLAARAEDRDDAIRAATRVVMSQLEAFRRDDFGAAYGFASAMIRDLFDRERFEVMVRGGYPEIARSVSAFVSRANVATTDTVYLTLTIRGANGNTVEARYELVREAGDWRINGVVTREAPGTVAAPSGTARVDVDQRRSTRATSVPPNRARS
;
A
#
# COMPACT_ATOMS: atom_id res chain seq x y z
N MET A 1 -53.91 -22.64 -19.97
CA MET A 1 -53.27 -21.89 -18.86
C MET A 1 -52.08 -22.62 -18.24
N ALA A 2 -52.14 -23.93 -17.94
CA ALA A 2 -51.02 -24.70 -17.36
C ALA A 2 -49.71 -24.71 -18.19
N ARG A 3 -49.77 -24.65 -19.53
CA ARG A 3 -48.59 -24.59 -20.41
C ARG A 3 -47.85 -23.24 -20.38
N LEU A 4 -48.53 -22.15 -20.03
CA LEU A 4 -47.94 -20.81 -19.91
C LEU A 4 -47.26 -20.62 -18.54
N VAL A 5 -47.79 -21.26 -17.48
CA VAL A 5 -47.20 -21.26 -16.13
C VAL A 5 -45.89 -22.08 -16.10
N ALA A 6 -45.83 -23.21 -16.83
CA ALA A 6 -44.62 -24.02 -16.94
C ALA A 6 -43.47 -23.30 -17.67
N LEU A 7 -43.79 -22.48 -18.69
CA LEU A 7 -42.77 -21.71 -19.44
C LEU A 7 -42.20 -20.55 -18.60
N ALA A 8 -43.02 -19.91 -17.76
CA ALA A 8 -42.59 -18.85 -16.85
C ALA A 8 -41.65 -19.36 -15.74
N LEU A 9 -41.85 -20.60 -15.26
CA LEU A 9 -40.98 -21.21 -14.23
C LEU A 9 -39.61 -21.64 -14.76
N VAL A 10 -39.52 -22.06 -16.03
CA VAL A 10 -38.24 -22.39 -16.70
C VAL A 10 -37.43 -21.14 -17.03
N LEU A 11 -38.07 -20.05 -17.46
CA LEU A 11 -37.39 -18.77 -17.71
C LEU A 11 -36.88 -18.11 -16.42
N LEU A 12 -37.59 -18.29 -15.30
CA LEU A 12 -37.14 -17.78 -13.99
C LEU A 12 -35.90 -18.52 -13.47
N SER A 13 -35.74 -19.81 -13.77
CA SER A 13 -34.60 -20.63 -13.35
C SER A 13 -33.32 -20.41 -14.20
N LEU A 14 -33.45 -20.02 -15.48
CA LEU A 14 -32.29 -19.65 -16.32
C LEU A 14 -31.67 -18.30 -15.93
N VAL A 15 -32.47 -17.39 -15.36
CA VAL A 15 -31.96 -16.07 -14.89
C VAL A 15 -31.23 -16.20 -13.54
N THR A 16 -31.63 -17.15 -12.67
CA THR A 16 -30.98 -17.33 -11.36
C THR A 16 -29.59 -18.01 -11.45
N GLY A 17 -29.40 -18.95 -12.37
CA GLY A 17 -28.12 -19.65 -12.53
C GLY A 17 -26.95 -18.76 -13.00
N ASN A 18 -27.26 -17.66 -13.69
CA ASN A 18 -26.27 -16.72 -14.23
C ASN A 18 -25.66 -15.78 -13.18
N LEU A 19 -26.31 -15.60 -12.03
CA LEU A 19 -25.85 -14.68 -10.98
C LEU A 19 -24.92 -15.37 -9.98
N ALA A 20 -25.14 -16.66 -9.70
CA ALA A 20 -24.29 -17.46 -8.81
C ALA A 20 -22.88 -17.68 -9.41
N ALA A 21 -22.80 -18.10 -10.67
CA ALA A 21 -21.51 -18.35 -11.35
C ALA A 21 -20.63 -17.09 -11.46
N ARG A 22 -21.23 -15.90 -11.63
CA ARG A 22 -20.49 -14.62 -11.67
C ARG A 22 -19.99 -14.18 -10.29
N ALA A 23 -20.68 -14.55 -9.21
CA ALA A 23 -20.25 -14.25 -7.86
C ALA A 23 -19.07 -15.13 -7.44
N GLU A 24 -19.09 -16.42 -7.80
CA GLU A 24 -18.00 -17.36 -7.53
C GLU A 24 -16.68 -16.95 -8.22
N ASP A 25 -16.74 -16.64 -9.52
CA ASP A 25 -15.57 -16.19 -10.29
C ASP A 25 -14.96 -14.87 -9.75
N ARG A 26 -15.83 -13.94 -9.32
CA ARG A 26 -15.40 -12.69 -8.69
C ARG A 26 -14.65 -12.95 -7.38
N ASP A 27 -15.20 -13.80 -6.51
CA ASP A 27 -14.58 -14.09 -5.22
C ASP A 27 -13.28 -14.87 -5.37
N ASP A 28 -13.21 -15.78 -6.34
CA ASP A 28 -11.97 -16.49 -6.68
C ASP A 28 -10.89 -15.55 -7.23
N ALA A 29 -11.25 -14.62 -8.11
CA ALA A 29 -10.34 -13.60 -8.60
C ALA A 29 -9.76 -12.76 -7.44
N ILE A 30 -10.62 -12.30 -6.52
CA ILE A 30 -10.19 -11.52 -5.35
C ILE A 30 -9.28 -12.35 -4.43
N ARG A 31 -9.63 -13.62 -4.15
CA ARG A 31 -8.79 -14.51 -3.34
C ARG A 31 -7.41 -14.74 -3.97
N ALA A 32 -7.37 -15.00 -5.27
CA ALA A 32 -6.13 -15.24 -5.99
C ALA A 32 -5.25 -13.98 -6.05
N ALA A 33 -5.83 -12.83 -6.38
CA ALA A 33 -5.13 -11.54 -6.37
C ALA A 33 -4.59 -11.19 -4.97
N THR A 34 -5.39 -11.43 -3.93
CA THR A 34 -4.97 -11.20 -2.52
C THR A 34 -3.77 -12.06 -2.17
N ARG A 35 -3.78 -13.34 -2.57
CA ARG A 35 -2.65 -14.25 -2.33
C ARG A 35 -1.36 -13.75 -2.97
N VAL A 36 -1.43 -13.21 -4.19
CA VAL A 36 -0.28 -12.63 -4.90
C VAL A 36 0.31 -11.44 -4.12
N VAL A 37 -0.51 -10.45 -3.74
CA VAL A 37 -0.04 -9.28 -2.97
C VAL A 37 0.54 -9.70 -1.62
N MET A 38 -0.15 -10.57 -0.88
CA MET A 38 0.34 -11.03 0.42
C MET A 38 1.64 -11.83 0.32
N SER A 39 1.82 -12.62 -0.74
CA SER A 39 3.06 -13.37 -0.99
C SER A 39 4.22 -12.43 -1.33
N GLN A 40 3.97 -11.36 -2.09
CA GLN A 40 4.98 -10.34 -2.35
C GLN A 40 5.40 -9.61 -1.06
N LEU A 41 4.43 -9.17 -0.24
CA LEU A 41 4.73 -8.52 1.04
C LEU A 41 5.52 -9.44 1.98
N GLU A 42 5.20 -10.73 1.97
CA GLU A 42 5.94 -11.72 2.75
C GLU A 42 7.37 -11.94 2.23
N ALA A 43 7.58 -11.93 0.91
CA ALA A 43 8.91 -11.95 0.32
C ALA A 43 9.73 -10.73 0.74
N PHE A 44 9.14 -9.53 0.72
CA PHE A 44 9.80 -8.32 1.23
C PHE A 44 10.19 -8.42 2.71
N ARG A 45 9.33 -9.00 3.58
CA ARG A 45 9.63 -9.19 5.01
C ARG A 45 10.85 -10.09 5.26
N ARG A 46 11.12 -11.01 4.32
CA ARG A 46 12.29 -11.90 4.36
C ARG A 46 13.50 -11.34 3.60
N ASP A 47 13.44 -10.06 3.19
CA ASP A 47 14.43 -9.41 2.32
C ASP A 47 14.65 -10.16 0.98
N ASP A 48 13.66 -10.94 0.52
CA ASP A 48 13.71 -11.69 -0.74
C ASP A 48 13.06 -10.88 -1.89
N PHE A 49 13.80 -9.87 -2.36
CA PHE A 49 13.35 -9.02 -3.47
C PHE A 49 13.31 -9.76 -4.81
N GLY A 50 14.05 -10.88 -4.94
CA GLY A 50 13.97 -11.74 -6.12
C GLY A 50 12.61 -12.41 -6.24
N ALA A 51 12.13 -13.06 -5.17
CA ALA A 51 10.80 -13.62 -5.14
C ALA A 51 9.71 -12.55 -5.27
N ALA A 52 9.89 -11.39 -4.61
CA ALA A 52 8.93 -10.30 -4.68
C ALA A 52 8.77 -9.74 -6.11
N TYR A 53 9.87 -9.56 -6.83
CA TYR A 53 9.89 -9.15 -8.24
C TYR A 53 9.26 -10.21 -9.17
N GLY A 54 9.31 -11.48 -8.76
CA GLY A 54 8.59 -12.58 -9.40
C GLY A 54 7.06 -12.38 -9.47
N PHE A 55 6.46 -11.52 -8.66
CA PHE A 55 5.02 -11.20 -8.73
C PHE A 55 4.70 -10.00 -9.64
N ALA A 56 5.70 -9.26 -10.11
CA ALA A 56 5.51 -8.11 -10.98
C ALA A 56 5.02 -8.50 -12.39
N SER A 57 4.23 -7.62 -13.01
CA SER A 57 3.77 -7.73 -14.40
C SER A 57 4.93 -7.59 -15.39
N ALA A 58 4.70 -8.02 -16.64
CA ALA A 58 5.66 -7.81 -17.73
C ALA A 58 5.99 -6.31 -17.90
N MET A 59 5.00 -5.42 -17.76
CA MET A 59 5.20 -3.97 -17.83
C MET A 59 6.20 -3.47 -16.78
N ILE A 60 6.07 -3.87 -15.51
CA ILE A 60 7.04 -3.47 -14.47
C ILE A 60 8.42 -4.05 -14.76
N ARG A 61 8.48 -5.29 -15.27
CA ARG A 61 9.75 -5.96 -15.60
C ARG A 61 10.48 -5.33 -16.79
N ASP A 62 9.75 -4.70 -17.71
CA ASP A 62 10.32 -3.94 -18.82
C ASP A 62 10.93 -2.61 -18.33
N LEU A 63 10.31 -1.98 -17.33
CA LEU A 63 10.76 -0.71 -16.75
C LEU A 63 11.95 -0.86 -15.80
N PHE A 64 11.99 -1.94 -15.03
CA PHE A 64 12.99 -2.14 -13.99
C PHE A 64 13.57 -3.54 -14.09
N ASP A 65 14.91 -3.64 -14.06
CA ASP A 65 15.54 -4.87 -13.62
C ASP A 65 15.33 -5.09 -12.11
N ARG A 66 15.66 -6.29 -11.63
CA ARG A 66 15.49 -6.68 -10.21
C ARG A 66 16.18 -5.71 -9.25
N GLU A 67 17.40 -5.28 -9.55
CA GLU A 67 18.19 -4.42 -8.66
C GLU A 67 17.60 -3.01 -8.57
N ARG A 68 17.22 -2.42 -9.70
CA ARG A 68 16.56 -1.11 -9.73
C ARG A 68 15.18 -1.16 -9.10
N PHE A 69 14.45 -2.25 -9.27
CA PHE A 69 13.17 -2.48 -8.59
C PHE A 69 13.35 -2.45 -7.06
N GLU A 70 14.34 -3.15 -6.52
CA GLU A 70 14.61 -3.15 -5.08
C GLU A 70 14.93 -1.74 -4.56
N VAL A 71 15.83 -1.01 -5.23
CA VAL A 71 16.18 0.36 -4.85
C VAL A 71 14.95 1.26 -4.86
N MET A 72 14.14 1.18 -5.92
CA MET A 72 12.91 1.95 -6.06
C MET A 72 11.90 1.63 -4.96
N VAL A 73 11.68 0.34 -4.65
CA VAL A 73 10.71 -0.07 -3.61
C VAL A 73 11.16 0.36 -2.22
N ARG A 74 12.44 0.17 -1.87
CA ARG A 74 12.97 0.58 -0.56
C ARG A 74 12.89 2.09 -0.35
N GLY A 75 13.14 2.88 -1.40
CA GLY A 75 13.11 4.35 -1.34
C GLY A 75 11.71 4.94 -1.40
N GLY A 76 10.87 4.46 -2.32
CA GLY A 76 9.54 5.02 -2.58
C GLY A 76 8.43 4.47 -1.69
N TYR A 77 8.59 3.26 -1.16
CA TYR A 77 7.54 2.55 -0.44
C TYR A 77 8.06 1.81 0.80
N PRO A 78 8.67 2.51 1.79
CA PRO A 78 9.30 1.87 2.94
C PRO A 78 8.33 1.01 3.77
N GLU A 79 7.05 1.38 3.86
CA GLU A 79 6.02 0.60 4.56
C GLU A 79 5.71 -0.73 3.86
N ILE A 80 5.82 -0.78 2.53
CA ILE A 80 5.64 -1.98 1.72
C ILE A 80 6.91 -2.84 1.78
N ALA A 81 8.07 -2.22 1.59
CA ALA A 81 9.38 -2.87 1.61
C ALA A 81 9.66 -3.56 2.95
N ARG A 82 9.08 -3.08 4.05
CA ARG A 82 9.20 -3.70 5.38
C ARG A 82 7.93 -3.55 6.19
N SER A 83 6.89 -4.30 5.82
CA SER A 83 5.61 -4.27 6.53
C SER A 83 5.62 -5.14 7.80
N VAL A 84 5.04 -4.62 8.87
CA VAL A 84 4.75 -5.35 10.12
C VAL A 84 3.39 -6.04 10.05
N SER A 85 2.41 -5.37 9.44
CA SER A 85 1.09 -5.96 9.19
C SER A 85 0.48 -5.36 7.94
N ALA A 86 -0.42 -6.12 7.31
CA ALA A 86 -1.19 -5.70 6.15
C ALA A 86 -2.56 -6.37 6.17
N PHE A 87 -3.61 -5.64 5.82
CA PHE A 87 -4.95 -6.20 5.66
C PHE A 87 -5.64 -5.59 4.45
N VAL A 88 -6.41 -6.39 3.72
CA VAL A 88 -7.23 -5.92 2.60
C VAL A 88 -8.46 -5.20 3.17
N SER A 89 -8.57 -3.91 2.91
CA SER A 89 -9.70 -3.08 3.34
C SER A 89 -10.78 -2.96 2.27
N ARG A 90 -10.42 -3.13 0.99
CA ARG A 90 -11.36 -3.13 -0.15
C ARG A 90 -10.83 -3.98 -1.29
N ALA A 91 -11.74 -4.64 -2.00
CA ALA A 91 -11.46 -5.30 -3.25
C ALA A 91 -12.49 -4.92 -4.32
N ASN A 92 -12.02 -4.67 -5.54
CA ASN A 92 -12.86 -4.36 -6.68
C ASN A 92 -12.35 -5.11 -7.91
N VAL A 93 -13.22 -5.93 -8.52
CA VAL A 93 -12.96 -6.55 -9.82
C VAL A 93 -13.47 -5.58 -10.87
N ALA A 94 -12.56 -5.01 -11.66
CA ALA A 94 -12.92 -4.04 -12.70
C ALA A 94 -13.31 -4.75 -14.00
N THR A 95 -12.57 -5.81 -14.34
CA THR A 95 -12.82 -6.71 -15.48
C THR A 95 -12.42 -8.13 -15.09
N THR A 96 -12.67 -9.13 -15.94
CA THR A 96 -12.20 -10.51 -15.75
C THR A 96 -10.67 -10.61 -15.56
N ASP A 97 -9.93 -9.65 -16.10
CA ASP A 97 -8.47 -9.63 -16.13
C ASP A 97 -7.86 -8.47 -15.34
N THR A 98 -8.66 -7.74 -14.54
CA THR A 98 -8.18 -6.62 -13.74
C THR A 98 -8.85 -6.55 -12.38
N VAL A 99 -8.04 -6.60 -11.33
CA VAL A 99 -8.47 -6.48 -9.93
C VAL A 99 -7.72 -5.34 -9.25
N TYR A 100 -8.46 -4.52 -8.51
CA TYR A 100 -7.91 -3.53 -7.61
C TYR A 100 -8.07 -4.00 -6.16
N LEU A 101 -6.96 -4.00 -5.42
CA LEU A 101 -6.95 -4.26 -3.98
C LEU A 101 -6.48 -3.03 -3.23
N THR A 102 -7.23 -2.62 -2.22
CA THR A 102 -6.81 -1.60 -1.26
C THR A 102 -6.41 -2.29 0.02
N LEU A 103 -5.17 -2.06 0.45
CA LEU A 103 -4.63 -2.57 1.69
C LEU A 103 -4.32 -1.42 2.63
N THR A 104 -4.54 -1.63 3.92
CA THR A 104 -3.91 -0.81 4.95
C THR A 104 -2.66 -1.55 5.43
N ILE A 105 -1.51 -0.89 5.36
CA ILE A 105 -0.20 -1.48 5.62
C ILE A 105 0.48 -0.66 6.70
N ARG A 106 0.92 -1.32 7.77
CA ARG A 106 1.76 -0.73 8.80
C ARG A 106 3.22 -1.12 8.56
N GLY A 107 4.07 -0.12 8.34
CA GLY A 107 5.51 -0.29 8.15
C GLY A 107 6.27 -0.48 9.45
N ALA A 108 7.47 -1.05 9.37
CA ALA A 108 8.41 -1.13 10.49
C ALA A 108 8.95 0.24 10.92
N ASN A 109 8.82 1.25 10.05
CA ASN A 109 9.10 2.65 10.35
C ASN A 109 8.03 3.31 11.24
N GLY A 110 6.95 2.60 11.60
CA GLY A 110 5.87 3.08 12.46
C GLY A 110 4.71 3.75 11.72
N ASN A 111 4.89 4.07 10.43
CA ASN A 111 3.86 4.70 9.61
C ASN A 111 2.81 3.68 9.15
N THR A 112 1.62 4.18 8.85
CA THR A 112 0.54 3.40 8.23
C THR A 112 0.08 4.08 6.95
N VAL A 113 0.07 3.32 5.86
CA VAL A 113 -0.38 3.78 4.54
C VAL A 113 -1.58 2.98 4.07
N GLU A 114 -2.41 3.61 3.26
CA GLU A 114 -3.33 2.90 2.38
C GLU A 114 -2.65 2.71 1.02
N ALA A 115 -2.50 1.46 0.60
CA ALA A 115 -1.88 1.07 -0.66
C ALA A 115 -2.95 0.50 -1.60
N ARG A 116 -3.13 1.13 -2.77
CA ARG A 116 -4.00 0.62 -3.83
C ARG A 116 -3.14 -0.09 -4.88
N TYR A 117 -3.29 -1.40 -4.93
CA TYR A 117 -2.68 -2.27 -5.92
C TYR A 117 -3.60 -2.43 -7.12
N GLU A 118 -2.99 -2.44 -8.31
CA GLU A 118 -3.59 -2.93 -9.54
C GLU A 118 -2.97 -4.29 -9.87
N LEU A 119 -3.82 -5.27 -10.13
CA LEU A 119 -3.41 -6.59 -10.62
C LEU A 119 -4.04 -6.85 -11.97
N VAL A 120 -3.24 -7.39 -12.88
CA VAL A 120 -3.63 -7.78 -14.24
C VAL A 120 -3.40 -9.26 -14.43
N ARG A 121 -4.20 -9.90 -15.29
CA ARG A 121 -4.01 -11.29 -15.67
C ARG A 121 -3.04 -11.39 -16.85
N GLU A 122 -1.94 -12.12 -16.69
CA GLU A 122 -0.96 -12.41 -17.72
C GLU A 122 -0.78 -13.92 -17.85
N ALA A 123 -1.05 -14.47 -19.04
CA ALA A 123 -0.95 -15.90 -19.33
C ALA A 123 -1.70 -16.81 -18.32
N GLY A 124 -2.81 -16.31 -17.76
CA GLY A 124 -3.63 -17.01 -16.77
C GLY A 124 -3.31 -16.68 -15.30
N ASP A 125 -2.15 -16.10 -15.02
CA ASP A 125 -1.71 -15.74 -13.67
C ASP A 125 -1.99 -14.28 -13.33
N TRP A 126 -2.29 -13.99 -12.07
CA TRP A 126 -2.34 -12.62 -11.57
C TRP A 126 -0.93 -12.06 -11.35
N ARG A 127 -0.69 -10.85 -11.85
CA ARG A 127 0.56 -10.10 -11.68
C ARG A 127 0.27 -8.70 -11.17
N ILE A 128 1.15 -8.19 -10.32
CA ILE A 128 1.04 -6.82 -9.79
C ILE A 128 1.49 -5.87 -10.89
N ASN A 129 0.59 -5.00 -11.31
CA ASN A 129 0.83 -4.02 -12.38
C ASN A 129 1.23 -2.64 -11.85
N GLY A 130 0.94 -2.37 -10.59
CA GLY A 130 1.31 -1.12 -9.95
C GLY A 130 0.78 -1.00 -8.53
N VAL A 131 1.33 -0.04 -7.80
CA VAL A 131 0.85 0.34 -6.47
C VAL A 131 0.98 1.85 -6.29
N VAL A 132 -0.05 2.45 -5.69
CA VAL A 132 0.00 3.83 -5.21
C VAL A 132 -0.33 3.86 -3.73
N THR A 133 0.39 4.68 -2.97
CA THR A 133 0.21 4.82 -1.52
C THR A 133 -0.27 6.21 -1.18
N ARG A 134 -1.11 6.29 -0.15
CA ARG A 134 -1.50 7.53 0.53
C ARG A 134 -1.45 7.33 2.04
N GLU A 135 -1.31 8.41 2.79
CA GLU A 135 -1.37 8.34 4.26
C GLU A 135 -2.74 7.80 4.71
N ALA A 136 -2.73 6.89 5.69
CA ALA A 136 -3.97 6.33 6.22
C ALA A 136 -4.70 7.35 7.12
N PRO A 137 -6.04 7.49 7.02
CA PRO A 137 -6.80 8.42 7.84
C PRO A 137 -6.59 8.16 9.33
N GLY A 138 -6.29 9.20 10.12
CA GLY A 138 -6.11 9.10 11.57
C GLY A 138 -4.68 8.74 12.02
N THR A 139 -3.74 8.56 11.09
CA THR A 139 -2.31 8.58 11.43
C THR A 139 -1.92 10.04 11.63
N VAL A 140 -1.94 10.53 12.87
CA VAL A 140 -1.12 11.69 13.21
C VAL A 140 0.30 11.24 12.90
N ALA A 141 0.91 11.78 11.84
CA ALA A 141 2.35 11.63 11.63
C ALA A 141 2.98 11.88 13.01
N ALA A 142 3.63 10.86 13.58
CA ALA A 142 4.38 11.06 14.80
C ALA A 142 5.22 12.31 14.55
N PRO A 143 5.13 13.35 15.40
CA PRO A 143 5.74 14.62 15.09
C PRO A 143 7.18 14.34 14.72
N SER A 144 7.52 14.52 13.44
CA SER A 144 8.90 14.49 12.97
C SER A 144 9.64 15.35 13.97
N GLY A 145 10.50 14.70 14.77
CA GLY A 145 11.05 15.28 15.98
C GLY A 145 11.44 16.71 15.68
N THR A 146 10.81 17.65 16.37
CA THR A 146 11.27 19.02 16.38
C THR A 146 12.67 18.94 16.98
N ALA A 147 13.67 18.87 16.11
CA ALA A 147 15.00 19.31 16.42
C ALA A 147 14.88 20.81 16.67
N ARG A 148 14.38 21.18 17.86
CA ARG A 148 14.79 22.41 18.50
C ARG A 148 16.28 22.21 18.72
N VAL A 149 17.07 22.76 17.80
CA VAL A 149 18.43 23.09 18.11
C VAL A 149 18.33 24.17 19.19
N ASP A 150 18.39 23.75 20.45
CA ASP A 150 18.75 24.61 21.56
C ASP A 150 20.19 25.08 21.33
N VAL A 151 20.34 26.07 20.45
CA VAL A 151 21.52 26.92 20.42
C VAL A 151 21.37 27.88 21.59
N ASP A 152 22.35 27.79 22.48
CA ASP A 152 22.80 28.82 23.41
C ASP A 152 22.48 28.61 24.91
N GLN A 153 23.03 27.53 25.48
CA GLN A 153 23.62 27.64 26.81
C GLN A 153 25.02 28.26 26.71
N ARG A 154 25.11 29.57 26.53
CA ARG A 154 26.32 30.35 26.83
C ARG A 154 25.97 31.58 27.65
N ARG A 155 25.62 31.34 28.92
CA ARG A 155 25.61 32.40 29.94
C ARG A 155 26.17 31.90 31.27
N SER A 156 27.49 31.96 31.39
CA SER A 156 28.10 32.40 32.64
C SER A 156 29.50 32.93 32.36
N THR A 157 29.85 34.01 33.05
CA THR A 157 31.14 34.73 33.08
C THR A 157 31.49 35.69 31.92
N ARG A 158 30.73 36.79 31.79
CA ARG A 158 31.37 38.12 31.75
C ARG A 158 30.36 39.20 32.18
N ALA A 159 30.44 39.60 33.44
CA ALA A 159 29.73 40.77 33.93
C ALA A 159 30.37 42.02 33.33
N THR A 160 29.56 42.77 32.59
CA THR A 160 29.82 44.16 32.21
C THR A 160 29.40 45.05 33.36
N SER A 161 30.31 45.83 33.94
CA SER A 161 29.97 47.07 34.63
C SER A 161 30.46 48.25 33.78
N VAL A 162 29.50 49.01 33.29
CA VAL A 162 29.67 50.31 32.59
C VAL A 162 30.02 51.38 33.64
N PRO A 163 30.90 52.35 33.34
CA PRO A 163 31.25 53.42 34.28
C PRO A 163 30.23 54.57 34.25
N PRO A 164 30.17 55.39 35.31
CA PRO A 164 29.99 56.82 35.10
C PRO A 164 30.90 57.69 35.99
N ASN A 165 31.67 58.54 35.31
CA ASN A 165 31.88 59.97 35.57
C ASN A 165 31.85 60.50 37.03
N ARG A 166 32.98 61.07 37.50
CA ARG A 166 33.01 62.35 38.24
C ARG A 166 34.40 62.99 38.31
N ALA A 167 34.51 64.14 37.64
CA ALA A 167 35.08 65.43 38.06
C ALA A 167 36.17 65.54 39.16
N ARG A 168 37.17 66.38 38.83
CA ARG A 168 37.94 67.35 39.65
C ARG A 168 38.89 66.80 40.75
N SER A 169 40.19 67.03 40.56
CA SER A 169 41.00 68.02 41.29
C SER A 169 42.36 68.16 40.61
#